data_AF-A0A950AKH4-F1
#
_entry.id   AF-A0A950AKH4-F1
#
_cell.length_a   1.000
_cell.length_b   1.000
_cell.length_c   1.000
_cell.angle_alpha   90.00
_cell.angle_beta   90.00
_cell.angle_gamma   90.00
#
_symmetry.space_group_name_H-M   'P 1'
#
loop_
_entity.id
_entity.type
_entity.pdbx_description
1 polymer ?
#
loop_
_entity_poly.entity_id
_entity_poly.type
_entity_poly.pdbx_seq_one_letter_code
_entity_poly.pdbx_strand_id
1 'polypeptide(L)'
;FRAWTRVGFLLGAWAVLFKTLYVATAANSRLTADFLHLSGLWTQQGPRARERTVRAFCISYPTLALGLYYASREPGGLITVGGIAQALMLPLISGATLYLKRRDPDHRVAASFLSDILTWLAFFAISAVALYSTQDLFRKLVMGQ
;
A
#
# COMPACT_ATOMS: atom_id res chain seq x y z
N PHE A 1 -30.91 13.35 17.21
CA PHE A 1 -30.26 12.24 16.48
C PHE A 1 -29.01 12.64 15.67
N ARG A 2 -28.96 13.78 14.98
CA ARG A 2 -27.84 14.17 14.08
C ARG A 2 -26.45 14.35 14.75
N ALA A 3 -26.40 14.73 16.03
CA ALA A 3 -25.14 14.92 16.76
C ALA A 3 -24.47 13.60 17.14
N TRP A 4 -25.24 12.62 17.62
CA TRP A 4 -24.74 11.30 18.01
C TRP A 4 -24.20 10.49 16.82
N THR A 5 -24.86 10.53 15.66
CA THR A 5 -24.35 9.91 14.43
C THR A 5 -23.08 10.59 13.93
N ARG A 6 -22.96 11.91 14.04
CA ARG A 6 -21.74 12.63 13.65
C ARG A 6 -20.54 12.21 14.50
N VAL A 7 -20.71 12.13 15.82
CA VAL A 7 -19.64 11.69 16.73
C VAL A 7 -19.28 10.22 16.46
N GLY A 8 -20.27 9.34 16.30
CA GLY A 8 -20.02 7.94 15.95
C GLY A 8 -19.27 7.78 14.63
N PHE A 9 -19.63 8.56 13.60
CA PHE A 9 -18.93 8.57 12.32
C PHE A 9 -17.48 9.05 12.46
N LEU A 10 -17.24 10.14 13.18
CA LEU A 10 -15.88 10.68 13.38
C LEU A 10 -14.99 9.70 14.15
N LEU A 11 -15.53 9.04 15.18
CA LEU A 11 -14.81 7.99 15.91
C LEU A 11 -14.50 6.79 15.02
N GLY A 12 -15.45 6.35 14.20
CA GLY A 12 -15.24 5.26 13.25
C GLY A 12 -14.19 5.60 12.19
N ALA A 13 -14.28 6.79 11.59
CA ALA A 13 -13.31 7.27 10.62
C ALA A 13 -11.90 7.36 11.23
N TRP A 14 -11.78 7.91 12.43
CA TRP A 14 -10.52 7.96 13.17
C TRP A 14 -9.96 6.56 13.42
N ALA A 15 -10.78 5.62 13.91
CA ALA A 15 -10.36 4.26 14.21
C ALA A 15 -9.82 3.52 12.97
N VAL A 16 -10.52 3.63 11.83
CA VAL A 16 -10.11 3.00 10.57
C VAL A 16 -8.84 3.65 10.03
N LEU A 17 -8.75 4.98 10.02
CA LEU A 17 -7.57 5.70 9.52
C LEU A 17 -6.34 5.41 10.39
N PHE A 18 -6.50 5.41 11.71
CA PHE A 18 -5.42 5.11 12.64
C PHE A 18 -4.89 3.69 12.46
N LYS A 19 -5.77 2.68 12.37
CA LYS A 19 -5.37 1.29 12.14
C LYS A 19 -4.58 1.16 10.84
N THR A 20 -5.08 1.75 9.75
CA THR A 20 -4.42 1.66 8.45
C THR A 20 -3.06 2.35 8.46
N LEU A 21 -2.96 3.55 9.03
CA LEU A 21 -1.70 4.28 9.17
C LEU A 21 -0.67 3.48 9.97
N TYR A 22 -1.08 2.90 11.10
CA TYR A 22 -0.21 2.12 11.96
C TYR A 22 0.32 0.86 11.24
N VAL A 23 -0.55 0.09 10.62
CA VAL A 23 -0.18 -1.14 9.90
C VAL A 23 0.68 -0.83 8.67
N ALA A 24 0.31 0.18 7.87
CA ALA A 24 1.05 0.56 6.67
C ALA A 24 2.47 1.04 7.00
N THR A 25 2.61 1.85 8.05
CA THR A 25 3.90 2.35 8.50
C THR A 25 4.80 1.21 8.97
N ALA A 26 4.27 0.27 9.76
CA ALA A 26 5.02 -0.89 10.21
C ALA A 26 5.45 -1.80 9.04
N ALA A 27 4.57 -2.02 8.06
CA ALA A 27 4.86 -2.83 6.88
C ALA A 27 5.94 -2.19 6.00
N ASN A 28 5.76 -0.92 5.61
CA ASN A 28 6.69 -0.20 4.75
C ASN A 28 8.06 -0.01 5.39
N SER A 29 8.12 0.17 6.71
CA SER A 29 9.41 0.28 7.42
C SER A 29 10.20 -1.02 7.40
N ARG A 30 9.53 -2.17 7.50
CA ARG A 30 10.16 -3.50 7.37
C ARG A 30 10.63 -3.76 5.94
N LEU A 31 9.76 -3.51 4.96
CA LEU A 31 10.09 -3.67 3.53
C LEU A 31 11.29 -2.80 3.14
N THR A 32 11.31 -1.56 3.60
CA THR A 32 12.41 -0.62 3.32
C THR A 32 13.69 -1.05 4.02
N ALA A 33 13.62 -1.47 5.29
CA ALA A 33 14.78 -2.00 6.00
C ALA A 33 15.38 -3.24 5.30
N ASP A 34 14.54 -4.16 4.85
CA ASP A 34 14.96 -5.37 4.14
C ASP A 34 15.54 -5.01 2.76
N PHE A 35 14.92 -4.06 2.04
CA PHE A 35 15.45 -3.53 0.77
C PHE A 35 16.82 -2.84 0.94
N LEU A 36 16.99 -2.01 1.98
CA LEU A 36 18.28 -1.35 2.28
C LEU A 36 19.38 -2.36 2.62
N HIS A 37 19.02 -3.45 3.29
CA HIS A 37 19.95 -4.53 3.59
C HIS A 37 20.35 -5.30 2.33
N LEU A 38 19.38 -5.70 1.50
CA LEU A 38 19.61 -6.45 0.27
C LEU A 38 20.34 -5.65 -0.81
N SER A 39 20.09 -4.34 -0.90
CA SER A 39 20.77 -3.43 -1.84
C SER A 39 22.19 -3.07 -1.42
N GLY A 40 22.63 -3.45 -0.21
CA GLY A 40 23.97 -3.13 0.30
C GLY A 40 24.17 -1.66 0.68
N LEU A 41 23.15 -0.79 0.51
CA LEU A 41 23.21 0.62 0.86
C LEU A 41 23.34 0.84 2.38
N TRP A 42 22.77 -0.05 3.18
CA TRP A 42 22.85 0.00 4.63
C TRP A 42 22.94 -1.40 5.22
N THR A 43 24.15 -1.89 5.43
CA THR A 43 24.38 -3.21 6.03
C THR A 43 24.02 -3.19 7.51
N GLN A 44 22.82 -3.66 7.81
CA GLN A 44 22.37 -3.88 9.19
C GLN A 44 23.16 -5.03 9.82
N GLN A 45 24.19 -4.70 10.60
CA GLN A 45 24.97 -5.68 11.35
C GLN A 45 24.19 -6.14 12.59
N GLY A 46 23.38 -7.19 12.39
CA GLY A 46 22.65 -7.89 13.45
C GLY A 46 21.23 -7.36 13.76
N PRO A 47 20.47 -8.09 14.61
CA PRO A 47 19.05 -7.84 14.82
C PRO A 47 18.73 -6.44 15.38
N ARG A 48 19.61 -5.91 16.24
CA ARG A 48 19.44 -4.58 16.86
C ARG A 48 19.59 -3.43 15.88
N ALA A 49 20.47 -3.55 14.88
CA ALA A 49 20.65 -2.54 13.84
C ALA A 49 19.43 -2.47 12.91
N ARG A 50 18.83 -3.64 12.60
CA ARG A 50 17.57 -3.73 11.87
C ARG A 50 16.43 -3.06 12.60
N GLU A 51 16.26 -3.37 13.88
CA GLU A 51 15.19 -2.80 14.69
C GLU A 51 15.27 -1.26 14.78
N ARG A 52 16.48 -0.70 14.96
CA ARG A 52 16.70 0.75 14.94
C ARG A 52 16.29 1.38 13.62
N THR A 53 16.68 0.75 12.51
CA THR A 53 16.36 1.25 11.16
C THR A 53 14.86 1.21 10.91
N VAL A 54 14.20 0.08 11.23
CA VAL A 54 12.73 -0.04 11.14
C VAL A 54 12.05 1.01 12.00
N ARG A 55 12.52 1.25 13.24
CA ARG A 55 11.93 2.26 14.13
C ARG A 55 12.09 3.67 13.60
N ALA A 56 13.25 4.01 13.01
CA ALA A 56 13.48 5.30 12.39
C ALA A 56 12.51 5.54 11.22
N PHE A 57 12.37 4.55 10.32
CA PHE A 57 11.40 4.63 9.22
C PHE A 57 9.95 4.70 9.69
N CYS A 58 9.63 3.99 10.78
CA CYS A 58 8.29 3.96 11.36
C CYS A 58 7.88 5.34 11.90
N ILE A 59 8.83 6.18 12.31
CA ILE A 59 8.57 7.56 12.71
C ILE A 59 8.62 8.48 11.50
N SER A 60 9.56 8.27 10.57
CA SER A 60 9.72 9.16 9.42
C SER A 60 8.52 9.16 8.48
N TYR A 61 7.88 8.00 8.22
CA TYR A 61 6.73 7.92 7.31
C TYR A 61 5.54 8.78 7.77
N PRO A 62 5.03 8.67 9.01
CA PRO A 62 3.97 9.55 9.51
C PRO A 62 4.41 11.02 9.54
N THR A 63 5.65 11.32 9.91
CA THR A 63 6.16 12.71 9.93
C THR A 63 6.19 13.31 8.53
N LEU A 64 6.63 12.56 7.52
CA LEU A 64 6.59 12.99 6.12
C LEU A 64 5.16 13.18 5.62
N ALA A 65 4.24 12.26 5.97
CA ALA A 65 2.83 12.39 5.62
C ALA A 65 2.19 13.65 6.24
N LEU A 66 2.52 13.96 7.50
CA LEU A 66 2.10 15.20 8.16
C LEU A 66 2.71 16.43 7.48
N GLY A 67 3.99 16.39 7.12
CA GLY A 67 4.66 17.47 6.40
C GLY A 67 4.01 17.75 5.04
N LEU A 68 3.72 16.70 4.27
CA LEU A 68 2.98 16.78 3.00
C LEU A 68 1.58 17.35 3.20
N TYR A 69 0.88 16.94 4.25
CA TYR A 69 -0.44 17.49 4.57
C TYR A 69 -0.40 19.00 4.84
N TYR A 70 0.61 19.49 5.58
CA TYR A 70 0.76 20.94 5.81
C TYR A 70 1.19 21.71 4.56
N ALA A 71 1.98 21.10 3.67
CA ALA A 71 2.43 21.72 2.43
C ALA A 71 1.31 21.78 1.37
N SER A 72 0.48 20.73 1.28
CA SER A 72 -0.63 20.65 0.33
C SER A 72 -1.86 21.37 0.89
N ARG A 73 -2.18 22.55 0.34
CA ARG A 73 -3.39 23.33 0.70
C ARG A 73 -4.72 22.63 0.31
N GLU A 74 -4.64 21.53 -0.44
CA GLU A 74 -5.78 20.75 -0.92
C GLU A 74 -5.70 19.28 -0.46
N PRO A 75 -6.30 18.93 0.68
CA PRO A 75 -6.20 17.56 1.23
C PRO A 75 -6.91 16.51 0.35
N GLY A 76 -7.91 16.93 -0.43
CA GLY A 76 -8.64 16.03 -1.34
C GLY A 76 -7.74 15.46 -2.43
N GLY A 77 -6.92 16.30 -3.07
CA GLY A 77 -6.00 15.88 -4.13
C GLY A 77 -4.96 14.86 -3.64
N LEU A 78 -4.43 15.06 -2.43
CA LEU A 78 -3.42 14.17 -1.84
C LEU A 78 -3.99 12.75 -1.60
N ILE A 79 -5.25 12.66 -1.14
CA ILE A 79 -5.94 11.38 -0.95
C ILE A 79 -6.21 10.70 -2.30
N THR A 80 -6.62 11.46 -3.31
CA THR A 80 -6.86 10.92 -4.67
C THR A 80 -5.58 10.36 -5.28
N VAL A 81 -4.48 11.11 -5.23
CA VAL A 81 -3.17 10.65 -5.74
C VAL A 81 -2.71 9.41 -5.00
N GLY A 82 -2.82 9.38 -3.66
CA GLY A 82 -2.49 8.20 -2.86
C GLY A 82 -3.33 6.98 -3.23
N GLY A 83 -4.64 7.17 -3.44
CA GLY A 83 -5.54 6.10 -3.89
C GLY A 83 -5.21 5.56 -5.28
N ILE A 84 -4.85 6.43 -6.23
CA ILE A 84 -4.41 6.04 -7.57
C ILE A 84 -3.11 5.25 -7.50
N ALA A 85 -2.11 5.76 -6.75
CA ALA A 85 -0.84 5.08 -6.57
C ALA A 85 -1.02 3.69 -5.94
N GLN A 86 -1.89 3.58 -4.92
CA GLN A 86 -2.21 2.31 -4.29
C GLN A 86 -2.94 1.35 -5.23
N ALA A 87 -3.88 1.85 -6.04
CA ALA A 87 -4.58 1.05 -7.04
C ALA A 87 -3.63 0.50 -8.11
N LEU A 88 -2.66 1.30 -8.56
CA LEU A 88 -1.67 0.89 -9.56
C LEU A 88 -0.67 -0.14 -9.02
N MET A 89 -0.41 -0.15 -7.71
CA MET A 89 0.41 -1.18 -7.05
C MET A 89 -0.27 -2.57 -7.02
N LEU A 90 -1.61 -2.63 -7.02
CA LEU A 90 -2.34 -3.90 -6.90
C LEU A 90 -2.08 -4.88 -8.06
N PRO A 91 -2.09 -4.48 -9.35
CA PRO A 91 -1.70 -5.35 -10.46
C PRO A 91 -0.28 -5.90 -10.34
N LEU A 92 0.64 -5.07 -9.86
CA LEU A 92 2.04 -5.47 -9.68
C LEU A 92 2.15 -6.56 -8.62
N ILE A 93 1.47 -6.39 -7.48
CA ILE A 93 1.45 -7.35 -6.38
C ILE A 93 0.73 -8.64 -6.78
N SER A 94 -0.41 -8.55 -7.46
CA SER A 94 -1.16 -9.74 -7.92
C SER A 94 -0.38 -10.52 -8.99
N GLY A 95 0.31 -9.83 -9.90
CA GLY A 95 1.23 -10.44 -10.86
C GLY A 95 2.42 -11.12 -10.19
N ALA A 96 3.06 -10.45 -9.21
CA ALA A 96 4.14 -11.04 -8.41
C ALA A 96 3.66 -12.28 -7.64
N THR A 97 2.43 -12.27 -7.16
CA THR A 97 1.82 -13.41 -6.44
C THR A 97 1.63 -14.61 -7.38
N LEU A 98 1.11 -14.39 -8.60
CA LEU A 98 1.01 -15.43 -9.63
C LEU A 98 2.39 -15.98 -10.03
N TYR A 99 3.40 -15.10 -10.13
CA TYR A 99 4.75 -15.51 -10.47
C TYR A 99 5.39 -16.37 -9.36
N LEU A 100 5.35 -15.91 -8.11
CA LEU A 100 5.91 -16.64 -6.96
C LEU A 100 5.20 -17.98 -6.75
N LYS A 101 3.87 -18.01 -6.91
CA LYS A 101 3.09 -19.24 -6.85
C LYS A 101 3.54 -20.30 -7.86
N ARG A 102 3.93 -19.89 -9.07
CA ARG A 102 4.44 -20.83 -10.09
C ARG A 102 5.87 -21.25 -9.83
N ARG A 103 6.68 -20.41 -9.18
CA ARG A 103 8.11 -20.64 -8.96
C ARG A 103 8.38 -21.52 -7.75
N ASP A 104 7.67 -21.33 -6.65
CA ASP A 104 7.85 -22.10 -5.40
C ASP A 104 6.53 -22.78 -5.00
N PRO A 105 6.15 -23.92 -5.63
CA PRO A 105 5.01 -24.73 -5.20
C PRO A 105 5.39 -25.52 -3.95
N ASP A 106 5.55 -24.82 -2.83
CA ASP A 106 5.81 -25.46 -1.54
C ASP A 106 4.58 -26.29 -1.17
N HIS A 107 4.72 -27.63 -1.07
CA HIS A 107 3.59 -28.56 -0.96
C HIS A 107 2.72 -28.32 0.29
N ARG A 108 3.26 -27.64 1.31
CA ARG A 108 2.56 -27.27 2.56
C ARG A 108 1.69 -26.02 2.42
N VAL A 109 1.90 -25.21 1.37
CA VAL A 109 1.12 -24.01 1.03
C VAL A 109 0.55 -24.15 -0.39
N ALA A 110 0.39 -25.39 -0.86
CA ALA A 110 -0.14 -25.69 -2.18
C ALA A 110 -1.53 -25.07 -2.31
N ALA A 111 -1.64 -24.08 -3.19
CA ALA A 111 -2.90 -23.43 -3.49
C ALA A 111 -3.88 -24.47 -4.04
N SER A 112 -5.02 -24.64 -3.38
CA SER A 112 -6.10 -25.47 -3.90
C SER A 112 -6.53 -25.00 -5.29
N PHE A 113 -7.10 -25.89 -6.10
CA PHE A 113 -7.60 -25.57 -7.44
C PHE A 113 -8.54 -24.36 -7.45
N LEU A 114 -9.39 -24.22 -6.42
CA LEU A 114 -10.26 -23.04 -6.22
C LEU A 114 -9.45 -21.75 -6.00
N SER A 115 -8.40 -21.81 -5.18
CA SER A 115 -7.55 -20.64 -4.92
C SER A 115 -6.80 -20.19 -6.17
N ASP A 116 -6.49 -21.11 -7.08
CA ASP A 116 -5.91 -20.77 -8.39
C ASP A 116 -6.86 -20.01 -9.29
N ILE A 117 -8.07 -20.54 -9.48
CA ILE A 117 -9.12 -19.87 -10.27
C ILE A 117 -9.41 -18.47 -9.69
N LEU A 118 -9.55 -18.37 -8.37
CA LEU A 118 -9.85 -17.10 -7.71
C LEU A 118 -8.70 -16.09 -7.83
N THR A 119 -7.45 -16.54 -7.74
CA THR A 119 -6.27 -15.65 -7.92
C THR A 119 -6.18 -15.14 -9.35
N TRP A 120 -6.45 -15.99 -10.34
CA TRP A 120 -6.52 -15.58 -11.74
C TRP A 120 -7.66 -14.59 -12.00
N LEU A 121 -8.86 -14.86 -11.48
CA LEU A 121 -10.00 -13.96 -11.57
C LEU A 121 -9.68 -12.60 -10.94
N ALA A 122 -9.09 -12.60 -9.74
CA ALA A 122 -8.67 -11.39 -9.05
C ALA A 122 -7.61 -10.62 -9.86
N PHE A 123 -6.62 -11.32 -10.42
CA PHE A 123 -5.60 -10.70 -11.26
C PHE A 123 -6.21 -10.02 -12.49
N PHE A 124 -7.11 -10.69 -13.22
CA PHE A 124 -7.78 -10.09 -14.38
C PHE A 124 -8.69 -8.92 -14.00
N ALA A 125 -9.48 -9.05 -12.92
CA ALA A 125 -10.34 -7.97 -12.44
C ALA A 125 -9.54 -6.73 -12.01
N ILE A 126 -8.49 -6.93 -11.22
CA ILE A 126 -7.61 -5.84 -10.75
C ILE A 126 -6.87 -5.20 -11.94
N SER A 127 -6.37 -6.01 -12.87
CA SER A 127 -5.67 -5.51 -14.06
C SER A 127 -6.60 -4.70 -14.97
N ALA A 128 -7.84 -5.14 -15.16
CA ALA A 128 -8.84 -4.40 -15.94
C ALA A 128 -9.17 -3.04 -15.31
N VAL A 129 -9.36 -3.00 -13.99
CA VAL A 129 -9.60 -1.75 -13.24
C VAL A 129 -8.39 -0.81 -13.31
N ALA A 130 -7.18 -1.34 -13.17
CA ALA A 130 -5.96 -0.53 -13.26
C ALA A 130 -5.74 0.02 -14.67
N LEU A 131 -6.03 -0.76 -15.72
CA LEU A 131 -5.98 -0.30 -17.09
C LEU A 131 -6.98 0.84 -17.33
N TYR A 132 -8.23 0.68 -16.87
CA TYR A 132 -9.25 1.72 -16.95
C TYR A 132 -8.83 2.99 -16.21
N SER A 133 -8.33 2.88 -14.97
CA SER A 133 -7.84 4.03 -14.19
C SER A 133 -6.65 4.73 -14.84
N THR A 134 -5.75 3.97 -15.47
CA THR A 134 -4.60 4.55 -16.20
C THR A 134 -5.08 5.31 -17.44
N GLN A 135 -6.07 4.76 -18.16
CA GLN A 135 -6.68 5.42 -19.32
C GLN A 135 -7.46 6.69 -18.91
N ASP A 136 -8.17 6.67 -17.79
CA ASP A 136 -8.87 7.84 -17.24
C ASP A 136 -7.87 8.94 -16.83
N LEU A 137 -6.78 8.55 -16.17
CA LEU A 137 -5.71 9.48 -15.80
C LEU A 137 -5.04 10.07 -17.05
N PHE A 138 -4.75 9.24 -18.04
CA PHE A 138 -4.16 9.67 -19.31
C PHE A 138 -5.11 10.59 -20.09
N ARG A 139 -6.41 10.30 -20.11
CA ARG A 139 -7.43 11.19 -20.70
C ARG A 139 -7.47 12.54 -19.98
N LYS A 140 -7.47 12.56 -18.65
CA LYS A 140 -7.44 13.82 -17.87
C LYS A 140 -6.18 14.64 -18.16
N LEU A 141 -5.02 13.98 -18.27
CA LEU A 141 -3.76 14.64 -18.57
C LEU A 141 -3.69 15.18 -20.01
N VAL A 142 -4.27 14.47 -20.98
CA VAL A 142 -4.30 14.85 -22.40
C VAL A 142 -5.40 15.89 -22.70
N MET A 143 -6.51 15.86 -21.96
CA MET A 143 -7.67 16.74 -22.20
C MET A 143 -7.69 18.00 -21.31
N GLY A 144 -6.71 18.20 -20.43
CA GLY A 144 -6.42 19.50 -19.81
C GLY A 144 -7.58 20.15 -19.06
N GLN A 145 -8.09 19.49 -18.01
CA GLN A 145 -8.88 20.13 -16.93
C GLN A 145 -8.27 19.76 -15.59
#